data_AF-A0A1H1PQ61-F1
#
_entry.id   AF-A0A1H1PQ61-F1
#
_cell.length_a   1.000
_cell.length_b   1.000
_cell.length_c   1.000
_cell.angle_alpha   90.00
_cell.angle_beta   90.00
_cell.angle_gamma   90.00
#
_symmetry.space_group_name_H-M   'P 1'
#
loop_
_entity.id
_entity.type
_entity.pdbx_description
1 polymer ?
#
loop_
_entity_poly.entity_id
_entity_poly.type
_entity_poly.pdbx_seq_one_letter_code
_entity_poly.pdbx_strand_id
1 'polypeptide(L)' 'MMKLKLLEITICIALGFFTGVWLSGGGNHLQESGIEIILSSLFFLLALIYLKADRKK' A
#
# COMPACT_ATOMS: atom_id res chain seq x y z
N MET A 1 8.56 15.06 14.57
CA MET A 1 9.17 14.26 13.47
C MET A 1 8.63 12.82 13.36
N MET A 2 8.12 12.21 14.43
CA MET A 2 7.57 10.83 14.40
C MET A 2 6.18 10.72 13.71
N LYS A 3 5.37 11.78 13.77
CA LYS A 3 4.02 11.83 13.16
C LYS A 3 4.01 11.71 11.63
N LEU A 4 5.02 12.27 10.96
CA LEU A 4 5.14 12.23 9.49
C LEU A 4 5.33 10.80 8.98
N LYS A 5 6.14 9.99 9.67
CA LYS A 5 6.39 8.59 9.29
C LYS A 5 5.13 7.74 9.40
N LEU A 6 4.34 7.96 10.46
CA LEU A 6 3.10 7.21 10.67
C LEU A 6 2.08 7.57 9.58
N LEU A 7 1.92 8.87 9.29
CA LEU A 7 1.02 9.36 8.24
C LEU A 7 1.37 8.76 6.87
N GLU A 8 2.65 8.76 6.49
CA GLU A 8 3.11 8.19 5.21
C GLU A 8 2.82 6.68 5.12
N ILE A 9 3.03 5.94 6.20
CA ILE A 9 2.72 4.50 6.25
C ILE A 9 1.22 4.29 6.13
N THR A 10 0.39 5.07 6.83
CA THR A 10 -1.06 5.00 6.74
C THR A 10 -1.55 5.31 5.33
N ILE A 11 -0.98 6.32 4.67
CA ILE A 11 -1.29 6.65 3.27
C ILE A 11 -0.92 5.50 2.35
N CYS A 12 0.27 4.90 2.49
CA CYS A 12 0.68 3.75 1.68
C CYS A 12 -0.23 2.53 1.86
N ILE A 13 -0.63 2.23 3.10
CA ILE A 13 -1.56 1.14 3.39
C ILE A 13 -2.93 1.43 2.78
N ALA A 14 -3.45 2.66 2.89
CA ALA A 14 -4.72 3.04 2.28
C ALA A 14 -4.66 2.93 0.75
N LEU A 15 -3.59 3.44 0.11
CA LEU A 15 -3.38 3.34 -1.33
C LEU A 15 -3.31 1.89 -1.80
N GLY A 16 -2.54 1.06 -1.10
CA GLY A 16 -2.46 -0.37 -1.39
C GLY A 16 -3.79 -1.09 -1.23
N PHE A 17 -4.55 -0.76 -0.19
CA PHE A 17 -5.88 -1.32 0.04
C PHE A 17 -6.84 -0.99 -1.11
N PHE A 18 -7.00 0.29 -1.46
CA PHE A 18 -7.90 0.70 -2.54
C PHE A 18 -7.44 0.19 -3.91
N THR A 19 -6.13 0.13 -4.16
CA THR A 19 -5.58 -0.44 -5.39
C THR A 19 -5.89 -1.93 -5.49
N GLY A 20 -5.75 -2.68 -4.40
CA GLY A 20 -6.08 -4.10 -4.36
C GLY A 20 -7.58 -4.37 -4.51
N VAL A 21 -8.44 -3.55 -3.89
CA VAL A 21 -9.90 -3.63 -4.06
C VAL A 21 -10.32 -3.31 -5.50
N TRP A 22 -9.63 -2.38 -6.16
CA TRP A 22 -9.86 -2.09 -7.56
C TRP A 22 -9.45 -3.28 -8.45
N LEU A 23 -8.24 -3.82 -8.22
CA LEU A 23 -7.68 -4.96 -8.96
C LEU A 23 -8.51 -6.24 -8.77
N SER A 24 -9.16 -6.38 -7.62
CA SER A 24 -10.13 -7.42 -7.27
C SER A 24 -11.42 -7.43 -8.13
N GLY A 25 -11.58 -6.50 -9.07
CA GLY A 25 -12.80 -6.38 -9.86
C GLY A 25 -13.89 -5.55 -9.17
N GLY A 26 -13.47 -4.52 -8.42
CA GLY A 26 -14.38 -3.57 -7.78
C GLY A 26 -14.97 -4.02 -6.45
N GLY A 27 -14.38 -5.02 -5.79
CA GLY A 27 -14.76 -5.45 -4.45
C GLY A 27 -15.92 -6.46 -4.38
N ASN A 28 -16.41 -6.96 -5.51
CA ASN A 28 -17.48 -7.97 -5.55
C ASN A 28 -17.08 -9.29 -4.84
N HIS A 29 -15.79 -9.61 -4.80
CA HIS A 29 -15.23 -10.80 -4.15
C HIS A 29 -14.14 -10.43 -3.14
N LEU A 30 -14.40 -9.42 -2.31
CA LEU A 30 -13.46 -8.87 -1.32
C LEU A 30 -12.77 -9.94 -0.44
N GLN A 31 -13.46 -11.05 -0.17
CA GLN A 31 -12.95 -12.15 0.65
C GLN A 31 -11.99 -13.08 -0.12
N GLU A 32 -12.22 -13.30 -1.41
CA GLU A 32 -11.32 -14.06 -2.29
C GLU A 32 -10.12 -13.20 -2.69
N SER A 33 -10.34 -11.89 -2.82
CA SER A 33 -9.31 -10.94 -3.23
C SER A 33 -8.45 -10.37 -2.10
N GLY A 34 -8.46 -11.02 -0.94
CA GLY A 34 -7.59 -10.63 0.17
C GLY A 34 -6.11 -10.66 -0.21
N ILE A 35 -5.73 -11.55 -1.13
CA ILE A 35 -4.35 -11.68 -1.63
C ILE A 35 -3.95 -10.42 -2.41
N GLU A 36 -4.79 -9.94 -3.33
CA GLU A 36 -4.57 -8.76 -4.16
C GLU A 36 -4.44 -7.50 -3.31
N ILE A 37 -5.27 -7.40 -2.25
CA ILE A 37 -5.21 -6.31 -1.26
C ILE A 37 -3.89 -6.34 -0.48
N ILE A 38 -3.45 -7.52 -0.02
CA ILE A 38 -2.20 -7.68 0.72
C ILE A 38 -1.00 -7.39 -0.20
N LEU A 39 -0.98 -7.93 -1.42
CA LEU A 39 0.10 -7.70 -2.38
C LEU A 39 0.21 -6.23 -2.78
N SER A 40 -0.91 -5.56 -3.04
CA SER A 40 -0.93 -4.13 -3.36
C SER A 40 -0.41 -3.30 -2.19
N SER A 41 -0.79 -3.65 -0.96
CA SER A 41 -0.29 -2.98 0.26
C SER A 41 1.22 -3.17 0.45
N LEU A 42 1.74 -4.38 0.25
CA LEU A 42 3.17 -4.68 0.30
C LEU A 42 3.95 -3.93 -0.78
N PHE A 43 3.41 -3.85 -1.99
CA PHE A 43 4.02 -3.12 -3.10
C PHE A 43 4.22 -1.63 -2.77
N PHE A 44 3.19 -0.95 -2.28
CA PHE A 44 3.29 0.47 -1.92
C PHE A 44 4.24 0.72 -0.74
N LEU A 45 4.31 -0.20 0.22
CA LEU A 45 5.28 -0.14 1.33
C LEU A 45 6.72 -0.27 0.81
N LEU A 46 6.99 -1.24 -0.07
CA LEU A 46 8.30 -1.43 -0.70
C LEU A 46 8.70 -0.24 -1.57
N ALA A 47 7.77 0.30 -2.35
CA ALA A 47 8.00 1.50 -3.17
C ALA A 47 8.37 2.71 -2.31
N LEU A 48 7.68 2.92 -1.18
CA LEU A 48 8.01 3.98 -0.24
C LEU A 48 9.41 3.81 0.36
N ILE A 49 9.76 2.57 0.75
CA ILE A 49 11.10 2.26 1.29
C ILE A 49 12.17 2.54 0.23
N TYR A 50 11.95 2.08 -1.00
CA TYR A 50 12.87 2.28 -2.12
C TYR A 50 13.09 3.76 -2.41
N LEU A 51 12.01 4.54 -2.57
CA LEU A 51 12.08 5.98 -2.82
C LEU A 51 12.80 6.73 -1.70
N LYS A 52 12.60 6.31 -0.44
CA LYS A 52 13.31 6.90 0.71
C LYS A 52 14.77 6.48 0.80
N ALA A 53 15.12 5.27 0.37
CA ALA A 53 16.49 4.80 0.32
C ALA A 53 17.28 5.55 -0.78
N ASP A 54 16.64 5.79 -1.93
CA ASP A 54 17.20 6.56 -3.03
C ASP A 54 17.46 8.03 -2.64
N ARG A 55 16.50 8.67 -1.98
CA ARG A 55 16.61 10.07 -1.50
C ARG A 55 17.63 10.32 -0.39
N LYS A 56 18.31 9.27 0.09
CA LYS A 56 19.38 9.35 1.10
C LYS A 56 20.78 9.23 0.52
N LYS A 57 20.92 8.89 -0.76
CA LYS A 57 22.17 9.01 -1.51
C LYS A 57 22.34 10.43 -2.05
#